data_AF-A0A4S2S214-F1
#
_entry.id   AF-A0A4S2S214-F1
#
_cell.length_a   1.000
_cell.length_b   1.000
_cell.length_c   1.000
_cell.angle_alpha   90.00
_cell.angle_beta   90.00
_cell.angle_gamma   90.00
#
_symmetry.space_group_name_H-M   'P 1'
#
loop_
_entity.id
_entity.type
_entity.pdbx_description
1 polymer ?
#
loop_
_entity_poly.entity_id
_entity_poly.type
_entity_poly.pdbx_seq_one_letter_code
_entity_poly.pdbx_strand_id
1 'polypeptide(L)'
;MATMHAMKGLEFHCVAVLGITSSALPFAREATSASVDALQHASDLLRDRCPLFVAHTRAREVLHVCSTGAASGFVPQPAPQASESPSEAAASR
;
A
#
# COMPACT_ATOMS: atom_id res chain seq x y z
N MET A 1 -15.70 -4.35 -5.21
CA MET A 1 -14.21 -4.33 -5.11
C MET A 1 -13.65 -4.08 -6.49
N ALA A 2 -12.54 -3.35 -6.61
CA ALA A 2 -11.94 -2.97 -7.89
C ALA A 2 -10.42 -2.97 -7.78
N THR A 3 -9.71 -3.07 -8.91
CA THR A 3 -8.26 -2.82 -8.97
C THR A 3 -7.99 -1.31 -8.90
N MET A 4 -6.77 -0.90 -8.55
CA MET A 4 -6.39 0.53 -8.49
C MET A 4 -6.64 1.26 -9.82
N HIS A 5 -6.33 0.61 -10.95
CA HIS A 5 -6.53 1.17 -12.29
C HIS A 5 -8.00 1.44 -12.62
N ALA A 6 -8.91 0.54 -12.20
CA ALA A 6 -10.33 0.66 -12.45
C ALA A 6 -10.98 1.83 -11.68
N MET A 7 -10.27 2.43 -10.72
CA MET A 7 -10.77 3.58 -9.95
C MET A 7 -10.54 4.93 -10.63
N LYS A 8 -9.82 4.98 -11.77
CA LYS A 8 -9.53 6.24 -12.47
C LYS A 8 -10.83 6.96 -12.87
N GLY A 9 -10.94 8.24 -12.50
CA GLY A 9 -12.12 9.06 -12.80
C GLY A 9 -13.33 8.82 -11.90
N LEU A 10 -13.22 7.91 -10.92
CA LEU A 10 -14.24 7.70 -9.89
C LEU A 10 -13.86 8.46 -8.61
N GLU A 11 -14.81 8.64 -7.69
CA GLU A 11 -14.55 9.15 -6.33
C GLU A 11 -15.54 8.51 -5.37
N PHE A 12 -15.11 8.32 -4.12
CA PHE A 12 -15.88 7.64 -3.08
C PHE A 12 -15.76 8.40 -1.76
N HIS A 13 -16.81 8.35 -0.95
CA HIS A 13 -16.77 8.93 0.40
C HIS A 13 -15.64 8.31 1.23
N CYS A 14 -15.56 6.98 1.23
CA CYS A 14 -14.50 6.21 1.90
C CYS A 14 -13.86 5.22 0.93
N VAL A 15 -12.53 5.04 1.03
CA VAL A 15 -11.78 4.02 0.30
C VAL A 15 -10.91 3.22 1.27
N ALA A 16 -10.90 1.91 1.11
CA ALA A 16 -9.92 1.02 1.72
C ALA A 16 -9.02 0.43 0.62
N VAL A 17 -7.73 0.74 0.68
CA VAL A 17 -6.71 0.19 -0.21
C VAL A 17 -6.01 -0.96 0.51
N LEU A 18 -6.25 -2.18 0.04
CA LEU A 18 -5.78 -3.41 0.66
C LEU A 18 -4.55 -3.97 -0.05
N GLY A 19 -3.74 -4.72 0.68
CA GLY A 19 -2.60 -5.46 0.12
C GLY A 19 -1.37 -4.59 -0.18
N ILE A 20 -1.21 -3.44 0.50
CA ILE A 20 -0.08 -2.53 0.31
C ILE A 20 1.19 -3.09 0.97
N THR A 21 1.76 -4.12 0.36
CA THR A 21 2.89 -4.90 0.89
C THR A 21 4.12 -4.76 0.01
N SER A 22 5.31 -4.97 0.59
CA SER A 22 6.58 -4.91 -0.15
C SER A 22 6.70 -5.97 -1.25
N SER A 23 5.94 -7.07 -1.15
CA SER A 23 5.87 -8.11 -2.17
C SER A 23 4.93 -7.77 -3.33
N ALA A 24 3.96 -6.86 -3.12
CA ALA A 24 3.00 -6.46 -4.13
C ALA A 24 3.40 -5.14 -4.82
N LEU A 25 4.05 -4.22 -4.09
CA LEU A 25 4.43 -2.90 -4.58
C LEU A 25 5.79 -2.47 -3.99
N PRO A 26 6.75 -2.01 -4.82
CA PRO A 26 6.73 -1.95 -6.29
C PRO A 26 6.66 -3.33 -6.96
N PHE A 27 6.32 -3.37 -8.25
CA PHE A 27 6.32 -4.58 -9.06
C PHE A 27 7.76 -4.93 -9.46
N ALA A 28 8.53 -5.41 -8.47
CA ALA A 28 9.99 -5.57 -8.57
C ALA A 28 10.46 -6.43 -9.76
N ARG A 29 9.61 -7.32 -10.29
CA ARG A 29 9.95 -8.16 -11.46
C ARG A 29 10.07 -7.37 -12.76
N GLU A 30 9.38 -6.23 -12.87
CA GLU A 30 9.35 -5.39 -14.08
C GLU A 30 10.28 -4.18 -13.97
N ALA A 31 10.78 -3.88 -12.76
CA ALA A 31 11.67 -2.75 -12.53
C ALA A 31 13.09 -3.06 -13.02
N THR A 32 13.63 -2.15 -13.83
CA THR A 32 15.03 -2.18 -14.26
C THR A 32 15.94 -2.13 -13.05
N SER A 33 17.01 -2.93 -12.99
CA SER A 33 17.96 -2.82 -11.87
C SER A 33 18.64 -1.45 -11.88
N ALA A 34 18.72 -0.80 -10.72
CA ALA A 34 19.43 0.47 -10.57
C ALA A 34 20.91 0.40 -10.99
N SER A 35 21.51 -0.80 -10.93
CA SER A 35 22.89 -1.02 -11.38
C SER A 35 23.05 -1.06 -12.90
N VAL A 36 21.96 -1.32 -13.64
CA VAL A 36 21.95 -1.37 -15.10
C VAL A 36 21.64 0.02 -15.65
N ASP A 37 20.57 0.63 -15.14
CA ASP A 37 20.17 1.99 -15.50
C ASP A 37 19.38 2.62 -14.33
N ALA A 38 20.01 3.58 -13.65
CA ALA A 38 19.40 4.26 -12.51
C ALA A 38 18.25 5.20 -12.91
N LEU A 39 18.30 5.80 -14.10
CA LEU A 39 17.26 6.73 -14.57
C LEU A 39 16.01 5.96 -14.99
N GLN A 40 16.19 4.83 -15.67
CA GLN A 40 15.08 3.93 -15.98
C GLN A 40 14.49 3.31 -14.70
N HIS A 41 15.32 2.85 -13.77
CA HIS A 41 14.84 2.32 -12.49
C HIS A 41 13.95 3.33 -11.73
N ALA A 42 14.38 4.59 -11.64
CA ALA A 42 13.59 5.64 -11.02
C ALA A 42 12.25 5.88 -11.74
N SER A 43 12.25 5.82 -13.08
CA SER A 43 11.04 5.96 -13.90
C SER A 43 10.07 4.79 -13.68
N ASP A 44 10.58 3.56 -13.58
CA ASP A 44 9.79 2.36 -13.30
C ASP A 44 9.13 2.46 -11.91
N LEU A 45 9.88 2.88 -10.89
CA LEU A 45 9.33 3.09 -9.54
C LEU A 45 8.24 4.18 -9.50
N LEU A 46 8.39 5.24 -10.30
CA LEU A 46 7.35 6.27 -10.43
C LEU A 46 6.10 5.72 -11.11
N ARG A 47 6.27 4.93 -12.19
CA ARG A 47 5.17 4.26 -12.89
C ARG A 47 4.37 3.36 -11.94
N ASP A 48 5.04 2.58 -11.10
CA ASP A 48 4.39 1.70 -10.13
C ASP A 48 3.66 2.45 -9.01
N ARG A 49 4.14 3.65 -8.66
CA ARG A 49 3.54 4.50 -7.63
C ARG A 49 2.28 5.23 -8.14
N CYS A 50 2.18 5.50 -9.45
CA CYS A 50 1.06 6.26 -10.03
C CYS A 50 -0.32 5.66 -9.73
N PRO A 51 -0.59 4.36 -9.95
CA PRO A 51 -1.89 3.77 -9.62
C PRO A 51 -2.25 3.87 -8.14
N LEU A 52 -1.26 3.73 -7.26
CA LEU A 52 -1.44 3.88 -5.82
C LEU A 52 -1.89 5.30 -5.47
N PHE A 53 -1.19 6.31 -6.02
CA PHE A 53 -1.56 7.72 -5.86
C PHE A 53 -2.99 8.00 -6.36
N VAL A 54 -3.33 7.47 -7.54
CA VAL A 54 -4.69 7.59 -8.09
C VAL A 54 -5.70 7.01 -7.12
N ALA A 55 -5.51 5.78 -6.65
CA ALA A 55 -6.42 5.12 -5.70
C ALA A 55 -6.57 5.89 -4.38
N HIS A 56 -5.48 6.44 -3.83
CA HIS A 56 -5.51 7.23 -2.59
C HIS A 56 -6.36 8.51 -2.76
N THR A 57 -6.18 9.21 -3.88
CA THR A 57 -6.91 10.45 -4.18
C THR A 57 -8.36 10.22 -4.62
N ARG A 58 -8.84 8.97 -4.63
CA ARG A 58 -10.25 8.66 -4.85
C ARG A 58 -11.08 8.73 -3.57
N ALA A 59 -10.45 8.75 -2.40
CA ALA A 59 -11.13 8.98 -1.14
C ALA A 59 -11.44 10.47 -0.97
N ARG A 60 -12.69 10.80 -0.72
CA ARG A 60 -13.11 12.18 -0.42
C ARG A 60 -12.92 12.53 1.05
N GLU A 61 -13.26 11.61 1.95
CA GLU A 61 -13.23 11.86 3.39
C GLU A 61 -12.26 10.92 4.10
N VAL A 62 -12.43 9.60 3.93
CA VAL A 62 -11.68 8.61 4.69
C VAL A 62 -10.91 7.68 3.77
N LEU A 63 -9.62 7.55 4.05
CA LEU A 63 -8.72 6.60 3.41
C LEU A 63 -8.15 5.63 4.46
N HIS A 64 -8.36 4.33 4.24
CA HIS A 64 -7.66 3.28 4.98
C HIS A 64 -6.66 2.59 4.06
N VAL A 65 -5.46 2.37 4.59
CA VAL A 65 -4.40 1.63 3.91
C VAL A 65 -4.07 0.42 4.77
N CYS A 66 -4.16 -0.77 4.19
CA CYS A 66 -3.95 -2.01 4.92
C CYS A 66 -2.89 -2.88 4.26
N SER A 67 -2.07 -3.47 5.11
CA SER A 67 -0.97 -4.35 4.75
C SER A 67 -0.97 -5.55 5.69
N THR A 68 -0.70 -6.73 5.15
CA THR A 68 -0.43 -7.92 5.96
C THR A 68 1.05 -8.28 5.78
N GLY A 69 1.80 -8.29 6.88
CA GLY A 69 3.26 -8.41 6.85
C GLY A 69 3.96 -7.08 6.53
N ALA A 70 5.07 -7.15 5.79
CA ALA A 70 5.90 -5.98 5.48
C ALA A 70 5.17 -5.00 4.56
N ALA A 71 4.98 -3.76 5.03
CA ALA A 71 4.34 -2.71 4.26
C ALA A 71 5.20 -2.29 3.06
N SER A 72 4.56 -1.88 1.97
CA SER A 72 5.25 -1.33 0.80
C SER A 72 6.12 -0.12 1.19
N GLY A 73 7.29 0.01 0.58
CA GLY A 73 8.13 1.19 0.72
C GLY A 73 7.51 2.48 0.13
N PHE A 74 6.38 2.39 -0.56
CA PHE A 74 5.64 3.56 -1.06
C PHE A 74 4.73 4.22 -0.03
N VAL A 75 4.52 3.61 1.12
CA VAL A 75 3.74 4.19 2.22
C VAL A 75 4.62 4.41 3.45
N PRO A 76 4.28 5.38 4.32
CA PRO A 76 4.95 5.53 5.59
C PRO A 76 4.95 4.21 6.35
N GLN A 77 6.10 3.80 6.87
CA GLN A 77 6.14 2.62 7.72
C GLN A 77 5.37 2.95 9.01
N PRO A 78 4.43 2.07 9.42
CA PRO A 78 3.78 2.27 10.70
C PRO A 78 4.88 2.27 11.77
N ALA A 79 4.80 3.23 12.70
CA ALA A 79 5.64 3.19 13.89
C ALA A 79 5.49 1.80 14.52
N PRO A 80 6.57 1.19 15.04
CA PRO A 80 6.50 -0.12 15.67
C PRO A 80 5.37 -0.09 16.69
N GLN A 81 4.29 -0.82 16.38
CA GLN A 81 3.13 -0.89 17.24
C GLN A 81 3.64 -1.58 18.51
N ALA A 82 3.70 -0.85 19.64
CA ALA A 82 3.92 -1.48 20.93
C ALA A 82 2.87 -2.59 21.02
N SER A 83 3.33 -3.84 21.13
CA SER A 83 2.47 -5.02 21.10
C SER A 83 1.36 -4.87 22.13
N GLU A 84 0.15 -4.53 21.69
CA GLU A 84 -1.03 -4.77 22.50
C GLU A 84 -1.19 -6.29 22.59
N SER A 85 -0.74 -6.82 23.72
CA SER A 85 -1.04 -8.17 24.16
C SER A 85 -2.55 -8.40 24.06
N PRO A 86 -3.03 -9.52 23.50
CA PRO A 86 -4.43 -9.88 23.65
C PRO A 86 -4.69 -10.09 25.16
N SER A 87 -5.44 -9.18 25.76
CA SER A 87 -6.10 -9.41 27.05
C SER A 87 -7.19 -10.46 26.80
N GLU A 88 -6.83 -11.73 26.98
CA GLU A 88 -7.81 -12.82 26.99
C GLU A 88 -8.28 -13.06 28.43
N ALA A 89 -9.38 -12.38 28.75
CA ALA A 89 -10.25 -12.74 29.85
C ALA A 89 -10.88 -14.12 29.58
N ALA A 90 -10.30 -15.19 30.11
CA ALA A 90 -10.97 -16.50 30.21
C ALA A 90 -10.33 -17.39 31.29
N ALA A 91 -10.68 -17.19 32.56
CA ALA A 91 -10.70 -18.26 33.58
C ALA A 91 -11.48 -17.78 34.83
N SER A 92 -12.80 -17.67 34.69
CA SER A 92 -13.72 -17.79 35.82
C SER A 92 -14.89 -18.64 35.36
N ARG A 93 -14.83 -19.93 35.71
CA ARG A 93 -15.93 -20.85 36.06
C ARG A 93 -15.37 -22.23 36.34
#